data_AF-A0A354TBZ0-F1
#
_entry.id   AF-A0A354TBZ0-F1
#
_cell.length_a   1.000
_cell.length_b   1.000
_cell.length_c   1.000
_cell.angle_alpha   90.00
_cell.angle_beta   90.00
_cell.angle_gamma   90.00
#
_symmetry.space_group_name_H-M   'P 1'
#
loop_
_entity.id
_entity.type
_entity.pdbx_description
1 polymer ?
#
loop_
_entity_poly.entity_id
_entity_poly.type
_entity_poly.pdbx_seq_one_letter_code
_entity_poly.pdbx_strand_id
1 'polypeptide(L)'
;MNTPFNPSGLINRRFAVLTTFALLSGALLPAADIPAAAPQQRMVSLVLLLSEPRTLDAAAVAHAASRAWGSEVPESAVSASPPSFVVKSAHGRFAINNVDQPYFADSGKLSAELKDPTLAGAIQKHHAWLSVDWLENDDKADLRIVYQQISQIIVQLVRKDTLAVYSPDTDQFHLNDATLIGHLKSPDPLQDLVPAGLAGAEAAGNTVTINDDDPQLLAAQAEARKNWPAFMQAFKARGKDQYFAVKGRILEGETSEYVWLQINDIDDTQVHGKLDSDPEALTKVKRGADLHILIADVDDWLYSTGAGKDTQGGYTLRLFDELAQAKQKN
;
A
#
# COMPACT_ATOMS: atom_id res chain seq x y z
N MET A 1 21.72 28.09 9.76
CA MET A 1 20.31 28.54 9.73
C MET A 1 19.59 27.58 8.81
N ASN A 2 19.00 26.53 9.38
CA ASN A 2 18.31 25.49 8.62
C ASN A 2 16.82 25.83 8.62
N THR A 3 16.26 26.04 7.43
CA THR A 3 14.81 26.07 7.21
C THR A 3 14.23 24.66 7.40
N PRO A 4 13.08 24.50 8.06
CA PRO A 4 12.43 23.21 8.23
C PRO A 4 11.92 22.67 6.88
N PHE A 5 12.05 21.36 6.72
CA PHE A 5 11.65 20.56 5.58
C PHE A 5 10.11 20.55 5.47
N ASN A 6 9.57 20.93 4.31
CA ASN A 6 8.13 20.90 4.03
C ASN A 6 7.78 19.64 3.21
N PRO A 7 7.12 18.63 3.80
CA PRO A 7 6.78 17.38 3.12
C PRO A 7 5.68 17.53 2.04
N SER A 8 5.04 18.69 1.93
CA SER A 8 4.00 18.98 0.92
C SER A 8 4.51 18.97 -0.53
N GLY A 9 5.83 18.90 -0.75
CA GLY A 9 6.46 18.94 -2.08
C GLY A 9 6.42 17.62 -2.87
N LEU A 10 6.24 16.47 -2.19
CA LEU A 10 6.25 15.15 -2.83
C LEU A 10 4.92 14.81 -3.54
N ILE A 11 3.85 15.53 -3.22
CA ILE A 11 2.48 15.29 -3.73
C ILE A 11 2.11 16.26 -4.86
N ASN A 12 2.94 17.27 -5.12
CA ASN A 12 2.52 18.46 -5.83
C ASN A 12 2.85 18.43 -7.32
N ARG A 13 2.41 17.40 -8.07
CA ARG A 13 2.38 17.41 -9.56
C ARG A 13 1.20 16.64 -10.14
N ARG A 14 -0.02 17.09 -9.82
CA ARG A 14 -1.29 16.56 -10.37
C ARG A 14 -1.75 17.14 -11.72
N PHE A 15 -0.99 17.97 -12.43
CA PHE A 15 -1.59 18.81 -13.51
C PHE A 15 -1.02 18.73 -14.94
N ALA A 16 0.04 17.96 -15.22
CA ALA A 16 0.71 18.10 -16.52
C ALA A 16 0.20 17.19 -17.67
N VAL A 17 -0.51 16.09 -17.42
CA VAL A 17 -0.85 15.11 -18.50
C VAL A 17 -2.34 15.11 -18.87
N LEU A 18 -3.23 15.64 -18.04
CA LEU A 18 -4.68 15.68 -18.31
C LEU A 18 -5.25 17.04 -18.73
N THR A 19 -4.41 18.07 -18.86
CA THR A 19 -4.85 19.43 -19.20
C THR A 19 -4.48 19.79 -20.65
N THR A 20 -5.17 19.21 -21.61
CA THR A 20 -5.20 19.75 -22.99
C THR A 20 -6.61 19.74 -23.54
N PHE A 21 -7.59 20.23 -22.78
CA PHE A 21 -8.88 20.68 -23.31
C PHE A 21 -9.58 21.59 -22.31
N ALA A 22 -9.23 22.89 -22.28
CA ALA A 22 -10.14 24.00 -21.95
C ALA A 22 -9.43 25.36 -22.05
N LEU A 23 -9.75 26.06 -23.16
CA LEU A 23 -10.02 27.50 -23.27
C LEU A 23 -8.91 28.53 -23.04
N LEU A 24 -8.54 29.14 -24.18
CA LEU A 24 -8.37 30.59 -24.35
C LEU A 24 -9.40 31.38 -23.52
N SER A 25 -8.94 32.24 -22.61
CA SER A 25 -9.38 33.64 -22.46
C SER A 25 -8.60 34.29 -21.33
N GLY A 26 -7.82 35.32 -21.66
CA GLY A 26 -7.09 36.12 -20.69
C GLY A 26 -8.03 36.97 -19.85
N ALA A 27 -8.10 36.69 -18.55
CA ALA A 27 -8.59 37.62 -17.54
C ALA A 27 -7.92 37.28 -16.20
N LEU A 28 -7.16 38.22 -15.63
CA LEU A 28 -6.68 38.14 -14.25
C LEU A 28 -7.86 38.29 -13.29
N LEU A 29 -8.01 37.35 -12.35
CA LEU A 29 -8.88 37.49 -11.18
C LEU A 29 -8.02 37.68 -9.90
N PRO A 30 -8.50 38.45 -8.90
CA PRO A 30 -7.74 38.81 -7.72
C PRO A 30 -7.71 37.67 -6.68
N ALA A 31 -6.71 37.73 -5.80
CA ALA A 31 -6.47 36.76 -4.73
C ALA A 31 -7.64 36.71 -3.73
N ALA A 32 -8.36 35.60 -3.72
CA ALA A 32 -9.33 35.24 -2.68
C ALA A 32 -9.07 33.80 -2.22
N ASP A 33 -9.02 33.64 -0.90
CA ASP A 33 -9.14 32.42 -0.09
C ASP A 33 -8.64 31.11 -0.73
N ILE A 34 -7.47 30.66 -0.29
CA ILE A 34 -6.97 29.30 -0.56
C ILE A 34 -7.95 28.33 0.13
N PRO A 35 -8.74 27.54 -0.62
CA PRO A 35 -9.59 26.54 0.00
C PRO A 35 -8.72 25.48 0.67
N ALA A 36 -9.16 25.00 1.84
CA ALA A 36 -8.54 23.86 2.51
C ALA A 36 -8.31 22.72 1.50
N ALA A 37 -7.12 22.10 1.55
CA ALA A 37 -6.71 21.06 0.61
C ALA A 37 -7.82 20.00 0.47
N ALA A 38 -8.31 19.83 -0.76
CA ALA A 38 -9.29 18.80 -1.07
C ALA A 38 -8.75 17.42 -0.65
N PRO A 39 -9.59 16.51 -0.13
CA PRO A 39 -9.15 15.17 0.24
C PRO A 39 -8.43 14.51 -0.93
N GLN A 40 -7.23 13.99 -0.66
CA GLN A 40 -6.33 13.45 -1.65
C GLN A 40 -6.96 12.19 -2.26
N GLN A 41 -7.53 12.33 -3.46
CA GLN A 41 -8.23 11.25 -4.15
C GLN A 41 -7.31 10.02 -4.30
N ARG A 42 -7.78 8.85 -3.86
CA ARG A 42 -7.05 7.58 -3.90
C ARG A 42 -6.61 7.25 -5.33
N MET A 43 -5.34 6.89 -5.52
CA MET A 43 -4.81 6.57 -6.85
C MET A 43 -4.69 5.05 -7.02
N VAL A 44 -5.67 4.44 -7.70
CA VAL A 44 -5.68 3.00 -7.96
C VAL A 44 -4.80 2.71 -9.17
N SER A 45 -3.54 2.33 -8.92
CA SER A 45 -2.50 2.21 -9.95
C SER A 45 -1.44 1.17 -9.55
N LEU A 46 -0.79 0.58 -10.56
CA LEU A 46 0.50 -0.10 -10.42
C LEU A 46 1.49 0.48 -11.42
N VAL A 47 2.72 0.70 -10.95
CA VAL A 47 3.79 1.38 -11.69
C VAL A 47 4.99 0.45 -11.85
N LEU A 48 5.40 0.16 -13.07
CA LEU A 48 6.70 -0.47 -13.37
C LEU A 48 7.80 0.60 -13.33
N LEU A 49 8.80 0.39 -12.48
CA LEU A 49 10.04 1.16 -12.49
C LEU A 49 11.01 0.49 -13.46
N LEU A 50 11.51 1.25 -14.44
CA LEU A 50 12.28 0.72 -15.57
C LEU A 50 13.72 1.25 -15.54
N SER A 51 14.69 0.40 -15.85
CA SER A 51 16.09 0.81 -15.99
C SER A 51 16.35 1.65 -17.24
N GLU A 52 15.48 1.58 -18.25
CA GLU A 52 15.61 2.32 -19.50
C GLU A 52 14.22 2.69 -20.08
N PRO A 53 14.11 3.79 -20.85
CA PRO A 53 12.88 4.15 -21.54
C PRO A 53 12.41 3.07 -22.52
N ARG A 54 11.09 2.93 -22.67
CA ARG A 54 10.46 2.02 -23.63
C ARG A 54 9.71 2.78 -24.70
N THR A 55 9.60 2.16 -25.87
CA THR A 55 8.57 2.52 -26.85
C THR A 55 7.32 1.72 -26.57
N LEU A 56 6.17 2.40 -26.55
CA LEU A 56 4.86 1.78 -26.44
C LEU A 56 3.95 2.46 -27.46
N ASP A 57 3.20 1.68 -28.22
CA ASP A 57 2.23 2.15 -29.19
C ASP A 57 0.85 1.53 -28.93
N ALA A 58 -0.15 1.97 -29.69
CA ALA A 58 -1.53 1.51 -29.54
C ALA A 58 -1.67 0.01 -29.78
N ALA A 59 -0.96 -0.54 -30.77
CA ALA A 59 -0.98 -1.96 -31.09
C ALA A 59 -0.43 -2.81 -29.93
N ALA A 60 0.67 -2.41 -29.32
CA ALA A 60 1.25 -3.09 -28.17
C ALA A 60 0.33 -3.04 -26.94
N VAL A 61 -0.35 -1.91 -26.70
CA VAL A 61 -1.34 -1.76 -25.62
C VAL A 61 -2.55 -2.66 -25.87
N ALA A 62 -3.11 -2.65 -27.09
CA ALA A 62 -4.22 -3.50 -27.50
C ALA A 62 -3.87 -4.99 -27.31
N HIS A 63 -2.68 -5.39 -27.74
CA HIS A 63 -2.17 -6.74 -27.58
C HIS A 63 -2.00 -7.13 -26.10
N ALA A 64 -1.47 -6.23 -25.26
CA ALA A 64 -1.32 -6.46 -23.83
C ALA A 64 -2.70 -6.63 -23.15
N ALA A 65 -3.64 -5.72 -23.40
CA ALA A 65 -5.01 -5.80 -22.87
C ALA A 65 -5.72 -7.08 -23.33
N SER A 66 -5.56 -7.47 -24.60
CA SER A 66 -6.19 -8.67 -25.13
C SER A 66 -5.72 -9.94 -24.41
N ARG A 67 -4.40 -10.07 -24.18
CA ARG A 67 -3.84 -11.20 -23.42
C ARG A 67 -4.19 -11.14 -21.94
N ALA A 68 -4.27 -9.94 -21.36
CA ALA A 68 -4.62 -9.76 -19.96
C ALA A 68 -6.03 -10.26 -19.66
N TRP A 69 -7.00 -9.86 -20.49
CA TRP A 69 -8.43 -10.09 -20.22
C TRP A 69 -9.03 -11.27 -20.98
N GLY A 70 -8.24 -11.96 -21.80
CA GLY A 70 -8.69 -13.13 -22.57
C GLY A 70 -9.77 -12.81 -23.60
N SER A 71 -9.92 -11.54 -23.99
CA SER A 71 -10.88 -11.07 -25.00
C SER A 71 -10.17 -10.14 -25.98
N GLU A 72 -10.61 -10.13 -27.24
CA GLU A 72 -9.97 -9.32 -28.28
C GLU A 72 -10.22 -7.82 -28.02
N VAL A 73 -9.13 -7.06 -27.90
CA VAL A 73 -9.13 -5.60 -27.86
C VAL A 73 -8.46 -5.13 -29.16
N PRO A 74 -9.21 -4.63 -30.16
CA PRO A 74 -8.62 -4.14 -31.40
C PRO A 74 -7.85 -2.84 -31.15
N GLU A 75 -6.84 -2.55 -31.97
CA GLU A 75 -6.06 -1.30 -31.88
C GLU A 75 -6.94 -0.05 -31.93
N SER A 76 -8.01 -0.07 -32.75
CA SER A 76 -8.98 1.03 -32.85
C SER A 76 -9.77 1.29 -31.56
N ALA A 77 -9.75 0.37 -30.59
CA ALA A 77 -10.35 0.56 -29.27
C ALA A 77 -9.38 1.22 -28.26
N VAL A 78 -8.12 1.45 -28.65
CA VAL A 78 -7.13 2.16 -27.83
C VAL A 78 -7.16 3.64 -28.19
N SER A 79 -7.54 4.50 -27.25
CA SER A 79 -7.37 5.94 -27.40
C SER A 79 -5.92 6.30 -27.11
N ALA A 80 -5.13 6.55 -28.15
CA ALA A 80 -3.71 6.84 -28.03
C ALA A 80 -3.40 8.34 -28.12
N SER A 81 -2.74 8.86 -27.09
CA SER A 81 -2.12 10.19 -27.08
C SER A 81 -0.80 10.07 -26.31
N PRO A 82 0.27 9.52 -26.92
CA PRO A 82 1.54 9.27 -26.25
C PRO A 82 1.99 10.49 -25.43
N PRO A 83 2.45 10.30 -24.19
CA PRO A 83 2.82 9.03 -23.56
C PRO A 83 1.66 8.18 -22.98
N SER A 84 0.40 8.63 -23.12
CA SER A 84 -0.76 7.98 -22.48
C SER A 84 -1.66 7.26 -23.48
N PHE A 85 -2.17 6.11 -23.05
CA PHE A 85 -3.10 5.27 -23.81
C PHE A 85 -4.28 4.92 -22.93
N VAL A 86 -5.49 4.87 -23.46
CA VAL A 86 -6.67 4.47 -22.69
C VAL A 86 -7.35 3.29 -23.35
N VAL A 87 -7.61 2.26 -22.56
CA VAL A 87 -8.41 1.08 -22.92
C VAL A 87 -9.61 0.96 -22.00
N LYS A 88 -10.67 0.32 -22.51
CA LYS A 88 -11.91 0.10 -21.75
C LYS A 88 -12.17 -1.39 -21.61
N SER A 89 -12.56 -1.81 -20.42
CA SER A 89 -13.12 -3.14 -20.15
C SER A 89 -14.53 -3.02 -19.56
N ALA A 90 -15.13 -4.16 -19.20
CA ALA A 90 -16.38 -4.20 -18.45
C ALA A 90 -16.26 -3.55 -17.04
N HIS A 91 -15.04 -3.42 -16.52
CA HIS A 91 -14.74 -2.92 -15.18
C HIS A 91 -14.26 -1.45 -15.15
N GLY A 92 -14.35 -0.75 -16.29
CA GLY A 92 -14.02 0.67 -16.39
C GLY A 92 -12.94 0.97 -17.42
N ARG A 93 -12.43 2.20 -17.38
CA ARG A 93 -11.33 2.67 -18.23
C ARG A 93 -10.02 2.58 -17.47
N PHE A 94 -8.98 2.17 -18.18
CA PHE A 94 -7.63 2.06 -17.67
C PHE A 94 -6.70 2.91 -18.54
N ALA A 95 -5.94 3.80 -17.92
CA ALA A 95 -4.84 4.49 -18.57
C ALA A 95 -3.58 3.66 -18.47
N ILE A 96 -2.82 3.59 -19.56
CA ILE A 96 -1.46 3.07 -19.59
C ILE A 96 -0.56 4.24 -19.95
N ASN A 97 0.32 4.64 -19.03
CA ASN A 97 1.25 5.74 -19.25
C ASN A 97 2.66 5.19 -19.47
N ASN A 98 3.41 5.75 -20.40
CA ASN A 98 4.79 5.37 -20.73
C ASN A 98 5.71 6.59 -20.76
N VAL A 99 6.44 6.83 -19.68
CA VAL A 99 7.21 8.06 -19.48
C VAL A 99 8.69 7.76 -19.39
N ASP A 100 9.49 8.53 -20.13
CA ASP A 100 10.95 8.37 -20.30
C ASP A 100 11.78 9.11 -19.25
N GLN A 101 11.18 9.41 -18.10
CA GLN A 101 11.79 10.10 -16.98
C GLN A 101 11.57 9.30 -15.69
N PRO A 102 12.43 9.47 -14.66
CA PRO A 102 12.20 8.83 -13.36
C PRO A 102 10.82 9.17 -12.80
N TYR A 103 10.20 8.19 -12.14
CA TYR A 103 8.92 8.36 -11.47
C TYR A 103 9.07 9.26 -10.24
N PHE A 104 10.15 9.08 -9.48
CA PHE A 104 10.46 9.89 -8.31
C PHE A 104 11.37 11.07 -8.67
N ALA A 105 10.92 12.28 -8.33
CA ALA A 105 11.65 13.51 -8.60
C ALA A 105 13.06 13.52 -7.98
N ASP A 106 13.23 12.92 -6.80
CA ASP A 106 14.51 12.76 -6.12
C ASP A 106 14.74 11.29 -5.73
N SER A 107 15.05 10.50 -6.75
CA SER A 107 15.35 9.07 -6.59
C SER A 107 16.57 8.83 -5.69
N GLY A 108 17.53 9.76 -5.69
CA GLY A 108 18.74 9.68 -4.88
C GLY A 108 18.42 9.79 -3.39
N LYS A 109 17.64 10.80 -3.01
CA LYS A 109 17.18 10.94 -1.62
C LYS A 109 16.37 9.75 -1.17
N LEU A 110 15.37 9.32 -1.95
CA LEU A 110 14.52 8.18 -1.60
C LEU A 110 15.35 6.90 -1.41
N SER A 111 16.29 6.63 -2.31
CA SER A 111 17.17 5.46 -2.18
C SER A 111 18.04 5.48 -0.93
N ALA A 112 18.46 6.65 -0.46
CA ALA A 112 19.30 6.79 0.74
C ALA A 112 18.54 6.54 2.05
N GLU A 113 17.21 6.66 2.04
CA GLU A 113 16.34 6.45 3.20
C GLU A 113 15.89 4.98 3.35
N LEU A 114 16.09 4.16 2.31
CA LEU A 114 15.69 2.76 2.31
C LEU A 114 16.71 1.86 3.01
N LYS A 115 16.20 0.95 3.86
CA LYS A 115 17.00 -0.08 4.54
C LYS A 115 17.41 -1.23 3.60
N ASP A 116 16.56 -1.58 2.64
CA ASP A 116 16.86 -2.66 1.68
C ASP A 116 17.79 -2.14 0.57
N PRO A 117 19.06 -2.59 0.50
CA PRO A 117 20.02 -2.14 -0.50
C PRO A 117 19.63 -2.54 -1.93
N THR A 118 18.87 -3.63 -2.10
CA THR A 118 18.41 -4.10 -3.41
C THR A 118 17.34 -3.17 -3.96
N LEU A 119 16.34 -2.85 -3.13
CA LEU A 119 15.30 -1.88 -3.47
C LEU A 119 15.87 -0.47 -3.65
N ALA A 120 16.77 -0.03 -2.76
CA ALA A 120 17.49 1.24 -2.92
C ALA A 120 18.20 1.32 -4.27
N GLY A 121 18.90 0.24 -4.66
CA GLY A 121 19.54 0.13 -5.96
C GLY A 121 18.56 0.16 -7.13
N ALA A 122 17.39 -0.46 -7.01
CA ALA A 122 16.33 -0.41 -8.02
C ALA A 122 15.78 1.01 -8.20
N ILE A 123 15.49 1.72 -7.11
CA ILE A 123 15.04 3.12 -7.15
C ILE A 123 16.13 4.03 -7.70
N GLN A 124 17.39 3.83 -7.33
CA GLN A 124 18.47 4.68 -7.85
C GLN A 124 18.70 4.50 -9.37
N LYS A 125 18.51 3.28 -9.88
CA LYS A 125 18.78 2.92 -11.28
C LYS A 125 17.60 3.11 -12.23
N HIS A 126 16.41 3.43 -11.73
CA HIS A 126 15.27 3.62 -12.62
C HIS A 126 15.36 4.97 -13.33
N HIS A 127 15.07 4.96 -14.63
CA HIS A 127 15.16 6.13 -15.50
C HIS A 127 13.87 6.40 -16.26
N ALA A 128 12.92 5.47 -16.23
CA ALA A 128 11.63 5.55 -16.88
C ALA A 128 10.59 4.78 -16.07
N TRP A 129 9.31 4.96 -16.43
CA TRP A 129 8.23 4.18 -15.84
C TRP A 129 7.08 3.92 -16.80
N LEU A 130 6.38 2.82 -16.54
CA LEU A 130 5.07 2.51 -17.11
C LEU A 130 4.06 2.41 -15.99
N SER A 131 2.85 2.93 -16.13
CA SER A 131 1.77 2.67 -15.16
C SER A 131 0.54 2.10 -15.83
N VAL A 132 -0.30 1.43 -15.05
CA VAL A 132 -1.68 1.11 -15.41
C VAL A 132 -2.56 1.68 -14.31
N ASP A 133 -3.38 2.67 -14.65
CA ASP A 133 -4.20 3.42 -13.70
C ASP A 133 -5.67 3.18 -14.01
N TRP A 134 -6.49 3.03 -12.97
CA TRP A 134 -7.94 3.04 -13.13
C TRP A 134 -8.46 4.49 -13.12
N LEU A 135 -9.25 4.85 -14.14
CA LEU A 135 -9.69 6.23 -14.36
C LEU A 135 -11.08 6.54 -13.80
N GLU A 136 -11.77 5.56 -13.23
CA GLU A 136 -13.11 5.78 -12.69
C GLU A 136 -13.05 6.26 -11.24
N ASN A 137 -14.08 7.02 -10.86
CA ASN A 137 -14.27 7.50 -9.50
C ASN A 137 -15.56 6.88 -8.95
N ASP A 138 -15.51 5.57 -8.71
CA ASP A 138 -16.63 4.79 -8.18
C ASP A 138 -16.27 4.15 -6.84
N ASP A 139 -16.74 4.76 -5.76
CA ASP A 139 -16.53 4.30 -4.38
C ASP A 139 -17.18 2.95 -4.08
N LYS A 140 -18.05 2.45 -4.98
CA LYS A 140 -18.72 1.14 -4.86
C LYS A 140 -18.01 0.03 -5.63
N ALA A 141 -16.98 0.36 -6.41
CA ALA A 141 -16.25 -0.64 -7.18
C ALA A 141 -15.54 -1.61 -6.24
N ASP A 142 -15.55 -2.90 -6.59
CA ASP A 142 -14.71 -3.88 -5.93
C ASP A 142 -13.26 -3.68 -6.38
N LEU A 143 -12.48 -3.00 -5.54
CA LEU A 143 -11.08 -2.68 -5.84
C LEU A 143 -10.21 -3.93 -6.02
N ARG A 144 -10.60 -5.09 -5.45
CA ARG A 144 -9.88 -6.34 -5.71
C ARG A 144 -9.97 -6.70 -7.18
N ILE A 145 -11.17 -6.60 -7.76
CA ILE A 145 -11.39 -6.84 -9.19
C ILE A 145 -10.64 -5.82 -10.03
N VAL A 146 -10.64 -4.53 -9.64
CA VAL A 146 -9.90 -3.49 -10.36
C VAL A 146 -8.39 -3.79 -10.36
N TYR A 147 -7.80 -4.13 -9.20
CA TYR A 147 -6.38 -4.49 -9.11
C TYR A 147 -6.04 -5.79 -9.86
N GLN A 148 -6.97 -6.76 -9.96
CA GLN A 148 -6.80 -7.91 -10.85
C GLN A 148 -6.72 -7.47 -12.32
N GLN A 149 -7.56 -6.53 -12.77
CA GLN A 149 -7.51 -6.01 -14.15
C GLN A 149 -6.19 -5.29 -14.44
N ILE A 150 -5.75 -4.45 -13.50
CA ILE A 150 -4.47 -3.71 -13.59
C ILE A 150 -3.29 -4.69 -13.64
N SER A 151 -3.20 -5.60 -12.67
CA SER A 151 -2.09 -6.56 -12.55
C SER A 151 -1.99 -7.50 -13.75
N GLN A 152 -3.12 -7.93 -14.32
CA GLN A 152 -3.12 -8.74 -15.55
C GLN A 152 -2.49 -8.00 -16.74
N ILE A 153 -2.72 -6.69 -16.88
CA ILE A 153 -2.03 -5.87 -17.90
C ILE A 153 -0.55 -5.73 -17.54
N ILE A 154 -0.23 -5.41 -16.29
CA ILE A 154 1.15 -5.25 -15.80
C ILE A 154 1.99 -6.50 -16.09
N VAL A 155 1.46 -7.71 -15.87
CA VAL A 155 2.11 -8.99 -16.21
C VAL A 155 2.49 -9.04 -17.69
N GLN A 156 1.68 -8.49 -18.58
CA GLN A 156 1.98 -8.44 -20.01
C GLN A 156 3.04 -7.40 -20.36
N LEU A 157 3.33 -6.46 -19.46
CA LEU A 157 4.29 -5.38 -19.64
C LEU A 157 5.60 -5.62 -18.87
N VAL A 158 5.67 -6.51 -17.88
CA VAL A 158 6.94 -6.87 -17.21
C VAL A 158 7.95 -7.44 -18.21
N ARG A 159 9.18 -6.93 -18.20
CA ARG A 159 10.31 -7.40 -19.03
C ARG A 159 11.61 -7.35 -18.20
N LYS A 160 12.74 -7.67 -18.82
CA LYS A 160 14.05 -7.76 -18.16
C LYS A 160 14.54 -6.42 -17.56
N ASP A 161 14.15 -5.30 -18.17
CA ASP A 161 14.46 -3.94 -17.75
C ASP A 161 13.50 -3.40 -16.67
N THR A 162 12.48 -4.17 -16.27
CA THR A 162 11.68 -3.84 -15.09
C THR A 162 12.53 -4.11 -13.84
N LEU A 163 12.71 -3.10 -12.99
CA LEU A 163 13.46 -3.20 -11.74
C LEU A 163 12.55 -3.52 -10.56
N ALA A 164 11.38 -2.88 -10.51
CA ALA A 164 10.38 -3.09 -9.47
C ALA A 164 8.98 -2.71 -9.97
N VAL A 165 7.96 -3.14 -9.24
CA VAL A 165 6.59 -2.64 -9.31
C VAL A 165 6.30 -1.82 -8.06
N TYR A 166 5.71 -0.65 -8.21
CA TYR A 166 5.32 0.24 -7.12
C TYR A 166 3.80 0.43 -7.11
N SER A 167 3.19 0.38 -5.93
CA SER A 167 1.77 0.65 -5.69
C SER A 167 1.64 1.99 -4.97
N PRO A 168 1.24 3.08 -5.68
CA PRO A 168 1.11 4.39 -5.08
C PRO A 168 -0.02 4.51 -4.05
N ASP A 169 -0.98 3.60 -4.10
CA ASP A 169 -2.10 3.53 -3.17
C ASP A 169 -1.67 3.02 -1.79
N THR A 170 -0.73 2.08 -1.76
CA THR A 170 -0.24 1.43 -0.55
C THR A 170 1.18 1.84 -0.17
N ASP A 171 1.84 2.65 -0.99
CA ASP A 171 3.25 3.03 -0.89
C ASP A 171 4.20 1.81 -0.79
N GLN A 172 3.90 0.77 -1.55
CA GLN A 172 4.62 -0.51 -1.49
C GLN A 172 5.39 -0.80 -2.78
N PHE A 173 6.52 -1.48 -2.62
CA PHE A 173 7.39 -1.89 -3.71
C PHE A 173 7.54 -3.40 -3.77
N HIS A 174 7.60 -3.93 -4.99
CA HIS A 174 7.97 -5.30 -5.29
C HIS A 174 9.14 -5.34 -6.24
N LEU A 175 10.25 -5.96 -5.84
CA LEU A 175 11.34 -6.22 -6.75
C LEU A 175 10.90 -7.16 -7.88
N ASN A 176 11.48 -6.97 -9.06
CA ASN A 176 11.30 -7.90 -10.18
C ASN A 176 12.12 -9.18 -9.97
N ASP A 177 11.64 -10.03 -9.07
CA ASP A 177 12.20 -11.34 -8.78
C ASP A 177 11.32 -12.48 -9.34
N ALA A 178 11.67 -13.73 -9.02
CA ALA A 178 10.95 -14.90 -9.50
C ALA A 178 9.52 -15.02 -8.96
N THR A 179 9.16 -14.29 -7.89
CA THR A 179 7.86 -14.35 -7.22
C THR A 179 6.87 -13.33 -7.76
N LEU A 180 7.36 -12.20 -8.31
CA LEU A 180 6.54 -11.07 -8.78
C LEU A 180 5.37 -11.50 -9.68
N ILE A 181 5.63 -12.34 -10.69
CA ILE A 181 4.58 -12.78 -11.63
C ILE A 181 3.53 -13.66 -10.94
N GLY A 182 3.91 -14.42 -9.91
CA GLY A 182 2.98 -15.20 -9.11
C GLY A 182 2.03 -14.30 -8.32
N HIS A 183 2.57 -13.29 -7.63
CA HIS A 183 1.77 -12.34 -6.85
C HIS A 183 0.84 -11.50 -7.73
N LEU A 184 1.33 -10.99 -8.87
CA LEU A 184 0.50 -10.24 -9.81
C LEU A 184 -0.63 -11.07 -10.43
N LYS A 185 -0.53 -12.41 -10.43
CA LYS A 185 -1.57 -13.31 -10.95
C LYS A 185 -2.49 -13.86 -9.87
N SER A 186 -2.29 -13.47 -8.61
CA SER A 186 -3.06 -14.03 -7.51
C SER A 186 -4.51 -13.53 -7.52
N PRO A 187 -5.41 -14.20 -6.77
CA PRO A 187 -6.77 -13.72 -6.58
C PRO A 187 -6.86 -12.39 -5.82
N ASP A 188 -5.82 -11.98 -5.09
CA ASP A 188 -5.77 -10.68 -4.40
C ASP A 188 -4.38 -10.06 -4.54
N PRO A 189 -4.06 -9.49 -5.72
CA PRO A 189 -2.72 -8.98 -6.00
C PRO A 189 -2.38 -7.78 -5.10
N LEU A 190 -3.36 -7.09 -4.52
CA LEU A 190 -3.08 -5.98 -3.60
C LEU A 190 -2.49 -6.49 -2.27
N GLN A 191 -2.97 -7.64 -1.79
CA GLN A 191 -2.46 -8.28 -0.58
C GLN A 191 -1.15 -9.03 -0.82
N ASP A 192 -0.96 -9.61 -2.01
CA ASP A 192 0.22 -10.40 -2.36
C ASP A 192 1.36 -9.55 -2.96
N LEU A 193 1.06 -8.32 -3.38
CA LEU A 193 2.03 -7.23 -3.50
C LEU A 193 2.37 -6.60 -2.10
N VAL A 194 2.25 -7.44 -1.08
CA VAL A 194 2.99 -7.61 0.17
C VAL A 194 4.39 -8.25 0.07
N PRO A 195 5.59 -7.62 0.02
CA PRO A 195 6.81 -8.42 0.10
C PRO A 195 6.87 -9.05 1.48
N ALA A 196 7.10 -10.37 1.53
CA ALA A 196 7.35 -11.16 2.74
C ALA A 196 8.65 -10.77 3.52
N GLY A 197 9.11 -9.54 3.35
CA GLY A 197 10.27 -8.93 4.00
C GLY A 197 10.23 -7.40 4.03
N LEU A 198 9.08 -6.80 3.67
CA LEU A 198 8.76 -5.37 3.83
C LEU A 198 7.41 -5.16 4.55
N ALA A 199 6.96 -6.15 5.33
CA ALA A 199 5.95 -5.96 6.38
C ALA A 199 6.48 -5.12 7.57
N GLY A 200 7.42 -4.22 7.27
CA GLY A 200 8.14 -3.30 8.15
C GLY A 200 8.48 -1.96 7.51
N ALA A 201 8.00 -1.71 6.29
CA ALA A 201 7.98 -0.39 5.68
C ALA A 201 6.55 0.12 5.70
N GLU A 202 6.14 0.67 6.85
CA GLU A 202 5.17 1.76 6.81
C GLU A 202 5.66 2.80 5.79
N ALA A 203 4.71 3.39 5.06
CA ALA A 203 4.92 4.45 4.09
C ALA A 203 6.11 5.34 4.46
N ALA A 204 7.05 5.51 3.53
CA ALA A 204 8.31 6.19 3.79
C ALA A 204 8.05 7.59 4.36
N GLY A 205 8.28 7.74 5.66
CA GLY A 205 8.18 9.02 6.36
C GLY A 205 7.64 8.99 7.79
N ASN A 206 7.04 7.90 8.28
CA ASN A 206 6.27 7.97 9.53
C ASN A 206 6.45 6.86 10.57
N THR A 207 7.49 6.04 10.50
CA THR A 207 7.74 5.06 11.58
C THR A 207 8.01 5.79 12.90
N VAL A 208 7.04 5.73 13.80
CA VAL A 208 7.20 6.19 15.17
C VAL A 208 7.82 5.06 15.97
N THR A 209 9.14 5.10 16.12
CA THR A 209 9.80 4.25 17.13
C THR A 209 9.53 4.85 18.50
N ILE A 210 8.98 4.04 19.39
CA ILE A 210 8.75 4.34 20.80
C ILE A 210 9.52 3.30 21.62
N ASN A 211 10.09 3.70 22.76
CA ASN A 211 10.74 2.73 23.64
C ASN A 211 9.68 1.87 24.34
N ASP A 212 10.01 0.62 24.63
CA ASP A 212 9.13 -0.31 25.36
C ASP A 212 8.74 0.21 26.76
N ASP A 213 9.53 1.10 27.36
CA ASP A 213 9.28 1.71 28.66
C ASP A 213 8.57 3.07 28.59
N ASP A 214 8.13 3.49 27.41
CA ASP A 214 7.44 4.76 27.23
C ASP A 214 6.10 4.77 28.01
N PRO A 215 5.86 5.77 28.88
CA PRO A 215 4.64 5.83 29.68
C PRO A 215 3.34 5.88 28.87
N GLN A 216 3.35 6.46 27.66
CA GLN A 216 2.19 6.52 26.78
C GLN A 216 1.88 5.15 26.17
N LEU A 217 2.92 4.41 25.76
CA LEU A 217 2.76 3.04 25.28
C LEU A 217 2.22 2.13 26.38
N LEU A 218 2.83 2.18 27.57
CA LEU A 218 2.39 1.40 28.72
C LEU A 218 0.95 1.73 29.13
N ALA A 219 0.54 3.01 29.04
CA ALA A 219 -0.83 3.43 29.29
C ALA A 219 -1.81 2.86 28.26
N ALA A 220 -1.46 2.90 26.96
CA ALA A 220 -2.28 2.34 25.89
C ALA A 220 -2.45 0.82 26.04
N GLN A 221 -1.37 0.09 26.37
CA GLN A 221 -1.42 -1.34 26.65
C GLN A 221 -2.26 -1.67 27.89
N ALA A 222 -2.12 -0.88 28.96
CA ALA A 222 -2.92 -1.03 30.17
C ALA A 222 -4.42 -0.79 29.89
N GLU A 223 -4.74 0.16 29.01
CA GLU A 223 -6.12 0.42 28.59
C GLU A 223 -6.68 -0.73 27.73
N ALA A 224 -5.88 -1.29 26.81
CA ALA A 224 -6.25 -2.47 26.05
C ALA A 224 -6.57 -3.65 26.98
N ARG A 225 -5.68 -3.93 27.95
CA ARG A 225 -5.88 -4.99 28.96
C ARG A 225 -7.12 -4.75 29.83
N LYS A 226 -7.36 -3.50 30.24
CA LYS A 226 -8.57 -3.13 31.00
C LYS A 226 -9.86 -3.41 30.23
N ASN A 227 -9.85 -3.22 28.91
CA ASN A 227 -11.01 -3.43 28.06
C ASN A 227 -11.10 -4.85 27.46
N TRP A 228 -10.17 -5.76 27.82
CA TRP A 228 -10.19 -7.16 27.40
C TRP A 228 -11.54 -7.89 27.62
N PRO A 229 -12.28 -7.68 28.72
CA PRO A 229 -13.59 -8.34 28.89
C PRO A 229 -14.61 -7.96 27.80
N ALA A 230 -14.56 -6.72 27.29
CA ALA A 230 -15.42 -6.29 26.20
C ALA A 230 -15.04 -6.96 24.87
N PHE A 231 -13.73 -7.09 24.62
CA PHE A 231 -13.22 -7.87 23.49
C PHE A 231 -13.70 -9.31 23.52
N MET A 232 -13.59 -9.98 24.66
CA MET A 232 -14.05 -11.36 24.83
C MET A 232 -15.55 -11.51 24.61
N GLN A 233 -16.35 -10.52 25.05
CA GLN A 233 -17.79 -10.50 24.78
C GLN A 233 -18.07 -10.39 23.28
N ALA A 234 -17.38 -9.49 22.58
CA ALA A 234 -17.52 -9.32 21.14
C ALA A 234 -17.08 -10.58 20.37
N PHE A 235 -15.96 -11.19 20.77
CA PHE A 235 -15.45 -12.41 20.15
C PHE A 235 -16.43 -13.59 20.30
N LYS A 236 -17.08 -13.73 21.46
CA LYS A 236 -18.11 -14.76 21.67
C LYS A 236 -19.38 -14.52 20.85
N ALA A 237 -19.70 -13.27 20.55
CA ALA A 237 -20.86 -12.88 19.74
C ALA A 237 -20.54 -12.73 18.24
N ARG A 238 -19.33 -13.09 17.81
CA ARG A 238 -18.83 -12.75 16.48
C ARG A 238 -19.58 -13.42 15.33
N GLY A 239 -19.64 -12.71 14.20
CA GLY A 239 -20.01 -13.30 12.92
C GLY A 239 -18.92 -14.24 12.38
N LYS A 240 -19.30 -15.19 11.52
CA LYS A 240 -18.38 -16.21 10.97
C LYS A 240 -17.17 -15.63 10.24
N ASP A 241 -17.33 -14.46 9.63
CA ASP A 241 -16.30 -13.78 8.82
C ASP A 241 -15.83 -12.46 9.45
N GLN A 242 -16.14 -12.23 10.73
CA GLN A 242 -15.72 -11.02 11.42
C GLN A 242 -14.24 -11.12 11.83
N TYR A 243 -13.47 -10.06 11.57
CA TYR A 243 -12.04 -10.06 11.82
C TYR A 243 -11.74 -9.68 13.27
N PHE A 244 -10.90 -10.47 13.92
CA PHE A 244 -10.40 -10.27 15.27
C PHE A 244 -8.89 -10.54 15.28
N ALA A 245 -8.13 -9.66 15.93
CA ALA A 245 -6.70 -9.81 16.08
C ALA A 245 -6.21 -9.36 17.46
N VAL A 246 -5.12 -9.97 17.93
CA VAL A 246 -4.36 -9.54 19.12
C VAL A 246 -2.94 -9.22 18.74
N LYS A 247 -2.34 -8.28 19.45
CA LYS A 247 -0.92 -7.98 19.40
C LYS A 247 -0.25 -8.56 20.64
N GLY A 248 0.87 -9.22 20.45
CA GLY A 248 1.72 -9.64 21.57
C GLY A 248 3.15 -9.86 21.13
N ARG A 249 4.02 -10.00 22.13
CA ARG A 249 5.44 -10.20 21.93
C ARG A 249 5.76 -11.68 21.73
N ILE A 250 6.44 -12.01 20.64
CA ILE A 250 6.97 -13.34 20.37
C ILE A 250 8.48 -13.33 20.60
N LEU A 251 8.98 -14.40 21.20
CA LEU A 251 10.40 -14.58 21.53
C LEU A 251 10.99 -15.73 20.70
N GLU A 252 12.12 -15.47 20.05
CA GLU A 252 12.95 -16.46 19.37
C GLU A 252 14.40 -16.34 19.88
N GLY A 253 14.73 -17.14 20.90
CA GLY A 253 16.03 -17.04 21.57
C GLY A 253 16.16 -15.71 22.30
N GLU A 254 17.13 -14.89 21.91
CA GLU A 254 17.34 -13.53 22.45
C GLU A 254 16.61 -12.44 21.65
N THR A 255 16.04 -12.80 20.49
CA THR A 255 15.31 -11.87 19.63
C THR A 255 13.83 -11.87 19.99
N SER A 256 13.19 -10.72 19.94
CA SER A 256 11.75 -10.62 20.15
C SER A 256 11.13 -9.56 19.27
N GLU A 257 9.87 -9.76 18.91
CA GLU A 257 9.12 -8.85 18.06
C GLU A 257 7.65 -8.80 18.49
N TYR A 258 7.02 -7.64 18.40
CA TYR A 258 5.58 -7.51 18.59
C TYR A 258 4.87 -7.74 17.27
N VAL A 259 3.97 -8.71 17.24
CA VAL A 259 3.26 -9.12 16.03
C VAL A 259 1.77 -9.19 16.25
N TRP A 260 1.00 -9.03 15.16
CA TRP A 260 -0.45 -9.24 15.16
C TRP A 260 -0.79 -10.68 14.76
N LEU A 261 -1.62 -11.33 15.58
CA LEU A 261 -2.19 -12.64 15.31
C LEU A 261 -3.68 -12.49 15.03
N GLN A 262 -4.11 -12.92 13.85
CA GLN A 262 -5.52 -13.12 13.54
C GLN A 262 -6.05 -14.31 14.35
N ILE A 263 -7.12 -14.10 15.11
CA ILE A 263 -7.60 -15.08 16.09
C ILE A 263 -8.48 -16.12 15.42
N ASN A 264 -8.13 -17.39 15.67
CA ASN A 264 -8.98 -18.53 15.34
C ASN A 264 -9.82 -18.96 16.54
N ASP A 265 -9.19 -19.04 17.71
CA ASP A 265 -9.82 -19.50 18.96
C ASP A 265 -9.20 -18.85 20.20
N ILE A 266 -9.92 -18.86 21.31
CA ILE A 266 -9.45 -18.38 22.61
C ILE A 266 -9.89 -19.38 23.68
N ASP A 267 -8.92 -19.91 24.44
CA ASP A 267 -9.18 -20.72 25.63
C ASP A 267 -9.02 -19.90 26.92
N ASP A 268 -9.04 -20.55 28.08
CA ASP A 268 -8.98 -19.89 29.39
C ASP A 268 -7.66 -19.15 29.64
N THR A 269 -6.58 -19.51 28.93
CA THR A 269 -5.22 -19.03 29.19
C THR A 269 -4.53 -18.44 27.97
N GLN A 270 -4.95 -18.83 26.76
CA GLN A 270 -4.25 -18.54 25.51
C GLN A 270 -5.19 -18.09 24.41
N VAL A 271 -4.67 -17.20 23.57
CA VAL A 271 -5.24 -16.83 22.28
C VAL A 271 -4.52 -17.63 21.22
N HIS A 272 -5.27 -18.37 20.41
CA HIS A 272 -4.76 -19.17 19.29
C HIS A 272 -5.08 -18.48 17.98
N GLY A 273 -4.05 -18.29 17.15
CA GLY A 273 -4.21 -17.53 15.93
C GLY A 273 -3.18 -17.85 14.87
N LYS A 274 -3.36 -17.23 13.72
CA LYS A 274 -2.40 -17.23 12.63
C LYS A 274 -1.72 -15.88 12.57
N LEU A 275 -0.42 -15.92 12.36
CA LEU A 275 0.36 -14.72 12.14
C LEU A 275 -0.11 -14.02 10.85
N ASP A 276 -0.47 -12.75 10.93
CA ASP A 276 -1.08 -12.03 9.80
C ASP A 276 -0.05 -11.41 8.84
N SER A 277 1.20 -11.25 9.29
CA SER A 277 2.32 -10.71 8.52
C SER A 277 3.62 -11.52 8.74
N ASP A 278 4.61 -11.37 7.86
CA ASP A 278 5.93 -11.95 8.12
C ASP A 278 6.67 -11.11 9.19
N PRO A 279 7.27 -11.73 10.22
CA PRO A 279 8.08 -11.01 11.20
C PRO A 279 9.34 -10.44 10.56
N GLU A 280 9.78 -9.29 11.02
CA GLU A 280 11.03 -8.65 10.58
C GLU A 280 12.26 -9.30 11.21
N ALA A 281 12.20 -9.59 12.50
CA ALA A 281 13.33 -10.00 13.33
C ALA A 281 13.34 -11.51 13.61
N LEU A 282 12.19 -12.18 13.53
CA LEU A 282 12.08 -13.61 13.82
C LEU A 282 12.33 -14.43 12.55
N THR A 283 13.19 -15.44 12.63
CA THR A 283 13.64 -16.20 11.45
C THR A 283 12.97 -17.57 11.30
N LYS A 284 12.41 -18.12 12.37
CA LYS A 284 11.80 -19.46 12.42
C LYS A 284 10.30 -19.45 12.23
N VAL A 285 9.66 -18.29 12.36
CA VAL A 285 8.22 -18.10 12.20
C VAL A 285 7.94 -17.23 10.97
N LYS A 286 6.83 -17.52 10.28
CA LYS A 286 6.43 -16.85 9.04
C LYS A 286 4.93 -16.60 9.04
N ARG A 287 4.45 -15.73 8.15
CA ARG A 287 3.03 -15.47 7.94
C ARG A 287 2.26 -16.79 7.79
N GLY A 288 1.08 -16.84 8.41
CA GLY A 288 0.19 -18.00 8.41
C GLY A 288 0.59 -19.12 9.37
N ALA A 289 1.74 -19.00 10.06
CA ALA A 289 2.12 -19.91 11.14
C ALA A 289 1.08 -19.88 12.26
N ASP A 290 0.74 -21.05 12.77
CA ASP A 290 -0.11 -21.20 13.94
C ASP A 290 0.70 -20.88 15.19
N LEU A 291 0.26 -19.87 15.93
CA LEU A 291 0.90 -19.37 17.13
C LEU A 291 -0.13 -19.22 18.25
N HIS A 292 0.37 -19.16 19.48
CA HIS A 292 -0.42 -18.83 20.64
C HIS A 292 0.26 -17.74 21.46
N ILE A 293 -0.54 -16.87 22.06
CA ILE A 293 -0.09 -15.84 23.00
C ILE A 293 -0.86 -16.06 24.30
N LEU A 294 -0.19 -16.04 25.44
CA LEU A 294 -0.86 -16.05 26.74
C LEU A 294 -1.73 -14.80 26.85
N ILE A 295 -2.96 -14.93 27.36
CA ILE A 295 -3.84 -13.76 27.55
C ILE A 295 -3.15 -12.68 28.40
N ALA A 296 -2.31 -13.10 29.35
CA ALA A 296 -1.51 -12.20 30.18
C ALA A 296 -0.44 -11.39 29.41
N ASP A 297 -0.06 -11.84 28.22
CA ASP A 297 0.95 -11.23 27.35
C ASP A 297 0.34 -10.54 26.12
N VAL A 298 -0.99 -10.36 26.12
CA VAL A 298 -1.68 -9.54 25.12
C VAL A 298 -1.48 -8.07 25.45
N ASP A 299 -0.92 -7.33 24.50
CA ASP A 299 -0.59 -5.91 24.65
C ASP A 299 -1.59 -5.00 23.95
N ASP A 300 -2.25 -5.49 22.91
CA ASP A 300 -3.33 -4.79 22.23
C ASP A 300 -4.26 -5.79 21.53
N TRP A 301 -5.43 -5.33 21.11
CA TRP A 301 -6.39 -6.12 20.36
C TRP A 301 -7.27 -5.22 19.50
N LEU A 302 -7.82 -5.77 18.42
CA LEU A 302 -8.82 -5.08 17.63
C LEU A 302 -9.81 -6.06 16.99
N TYR A 303 -11.00 -5.56 16.67
CA TYR A 303 -11.96 -6.29 15.85
C TYR A 303 -12.79 -5.34 14.98
N SER A 304 -13.26 -5.84 13.84
CA SER A 304 -14.12 -5.07 12.94
C SER A 304 -15.55 -4.97 13.49
N THR A 305 -16.18 -3.79 13.46
CA THR A 305 -17.53 -3.59 14.03
C THR A 305 -18.66 -3.73 13.01
N GLY A 306 -18.36 -4.03 11.74
CA GLY A 306 -19.34 -4.23 10.67
C GLY A 306 -18.70 -4.39 9.29
N ALA A 307 -19.49 -4.17 8.23
CA ALA A 307 -19.00 -4.12 6.85
C ALA A 307 -18.35 -2.75 6.58
N GLY A 308 -17.05 -2.62 6.85
CA GLY A 308 -16.31 -1.38 6.67
C GLY A 308 -14.93 -1.41 7.34
N LYS A 309 -14.26 -0.25 7.37
CA LYS A 309 -12.95 -0.06 8.03
C LYS A 309 -13.04 0.23 9.53
N ASP A 310 -14.25 0.27 10.09
CA ASP A 310 -14.44 0.61 11.50
C ASP A 310 -13.98 -0.54 12.39
N THR A 311 -13.04 -0.23 13.29
CA THR A 311 -12.49 -1.17 14.25
C THR A 311 -12.66 -0.67 15.68
N GLN A 312 -12.96 -1.57 16.60
CA GLN A 312 -12.88 -1.32 18.04
C GLN A 312 -11.54 -1.85 18.55
N GLY A 313 -10.89 -1.13 19.47
CA GLY A 313 -9.59 -1.50 20.04
C GLY A 313 -8.44 -0.69 19.43
N GLY A 314 -7.32 -1.34 19.12
CA GLY A 314 -6.15 -0.74 18.48
C GLY A 314 -5.60 0.43 19.27
N TYR A 315 -5.47 0.29 20.59
CA TYR A 315 -5.08 1.38 21.49
C TYR A 315 -3.66 1.86 21.19
N THR A 316 -2.75 0.93 20.93
CA THR A 316 -1.37 1.25 20.53
C THR A 316 -1.31 1.81 19.12
N LEU A 317 -2.15 1.34 18.19
CA LEU A 317 -2.26 1.91 16.83
C LEU A 317 -2.70 3.37 16.87
N ARG A 318 -3.72 3.69 17.67
CA ARG A 318 -4.18 5.08 17.85
C ARG A 318 -3.09 5.98 18.43
N LEU A 319 -2.31 5.50 19.40
CA LEU A 319 -1.15 6.22 19.90
C LEU A 319 -0.12 6.47 18.79
N PHE A 320 0.21 5.45 18.00
CA PHE A 320 1.14 5.62 16.88
C PHE A 320 0.63 6.61 15.84
N ASP A 321 -0.67 6.59 15.50
CA ASP A 321 -1.31 7.56 14.61
C ASP A 321 -1.23 8.99 15.16
N GLU A 322 -1.47 9.19 16.46
CA GLU A 322 -1.36 10.49 17.12
C GLU A 322 0.07 11.03 17.10
N LEU A 323 1.05 10.19 17.42
CA LEU A 323 2.47 10.56 17.40
C LEU A 323 2.95 10.86 15.97
N ALA A 324 2.49 10.09 15.00
CA ALA A 324 2.72 10.30 13.57
C ALA A 324 2.17 11.67 13.12
N GLN A 325 0.92 11.99 13.47
CA GLN A 325 0.31 13.28 13.15
C GLN A 325 0.98 14.46 13.85
N ALA A 326 1.43 14.28 15.10
CA ALA A 326 2.14 15.31 15.84
C ALA A 326 3.51 15.63 15.21
N LYS A 327 4.22 14.60 14.70
CA LYS A 327 5.47 14.78 13.95
C LYS A 327 5.26 15.53 12.64
N GLN A 328 4.14 15.33 11.94
CA GLN A 328 3.84 16.02 10.69
C GLN A 328 3.47 17.51 10.86
N LYS A 329 3.04 17.92 12.07
CA LYS A 329 2.67 19.30 12.38
C LYS A 329 3.84 20.18 12.86
N ASN A 330 4.97 19.57 13.22
CA ASN A 330 6.19 20.23 13.70
C ASN A 330 7.27 20.26 12.63
#